data_AF-A0ABD5U6B5-F1
#
_entry.id   AF-A0ABD5U6B5-F1
#
_cell.length_a   1.000
_cell.length_b   1.000
_cell.length_c   1.000
_cell.angle_alpha   90.00
_cell.angle_beta   90.00
_cell.angle_gamma   90.00
#
_symmetry.space_group_name_H-M   'P 1'
#
loop_
_entity.id
_entity.type
_entity.pdbx_description
1 polymer ?
#
loop_
_entity_poly.entity_id
_entity_poly.type
_entity_poly.pdbx_seq_one_letter_code
_entity_poly.pdbx_strand_id
1 'polypeptide(L)'
;MERILRVGAAVFNAGDHHAAHDAWESRWLELADGTPDERLLHGLIQYTAAVHHARNRNWSGATGLATSAREYLGDVDDADENYRGVNVGAVRRYLGRLAADPEFAERARPLPLRIDGRVVRADDLPFEGVVDAARVVAEDYDAYDEAVIERAVEYATEEVEEDDPGVGGGRSGTRYVAFLFDFVGDRENRDILYERLFAHVERERARERDVSGLFE
;
A
#
# COMPACT_ATOMS: atom_id res chain seq x y z
N MET A 1 11.27 8.93 0.31
CA MET A 1 11.75 7.65 -0.26
C MET A 1 11.45 6.48 0.68
N GLU A 2 11.92 6.48 1.93
CA GLU A 2 11.69 5.35 2.83
C GLU A 2 10.20 5.05 3.09
N ARG A 3 9.41 6.06 3.48
CA ARG A 3 7.96 5.89 3.73
C ARG A 3 7.24 5.26 2.54
N ILE A 4 7.38 5.85 1.35
CA ILE A 4 6.71 5.37 0.14
C ILE A 4 7.13 3.93 -0.25
N LEU A 5 8.40 3.54 -0.04
CA LEU A 5 8.83 2.15 -0.27
C LEU A 5 8.08 1.20 0.67
N ARG A 6 7.96 1.56 1.95
CA ARG A 6 7.24 0.78 2.94
C ARG A 6 5.74 0.72 2.64
N VAL A 7 5.13 1.83 2.21
CA VAL A 7 3.70 1.90 1.83
C VAL A 7 3.40 0.91 0.71
N GLY A 8 4.05 1.03 -0.45
CA GLY A 8 3.80 0.11 -1.57
C GLY A 8 4.15 -1.34 -1.22
N ALA A 9 5.19 -1.58 -0.40
CA ALA A 9 5.51 -2.91 0.08
C ALA A 9 4.42 -3.51 0.98
N ALA A 10 3.85 -2.71 1.90
CA ALA A 10 2.76 -3.13 2.76
C ALA A 10 1.49 -3.46 1.96
N VAL A 11 1.11 -2.60 1.02
CA VAL A 11 -0.05 -2.79 0.13
C VAL A 11 0.14 -4.06 -0.72
N PHE A 12 1.33 -4.24 -1.32
CA PHE A 12 1.66 -5.44 -2.07
C PHE A 12 1.59 -6.71 -1.21
N ASN A 13 2.18 -6.67 0.00
CA ASN A 13 2.23 -7.82 0.90
C ASN A 13 0.85 -8.18 1.50
N ALA A 14 -0.08 -7.22 1.58
CA ALA A 14 -1.48 -7.45 1.92
C ALA A 14 -2.28 -8.13 0.78
N GLY A 15 -1.71 -8.18 -0.43
CA GLY A 15 -2.28 -8.86 -1.59
C GLY A 15 -2.90 -7.92 -2.62
N ASP A 16 -2.81 -6.60 -2.42
CA ASP A 16 -3.31 -5.57 -3.34
C ASP A 16 -2.24 -5.25 -4.39
N HIS A 17 -1.90 -6.26 -5.19
CA HIS A 17 -0.80 -6.16 -6.15
C HIS A 17 -1.08 -5.18 -7.30
N HIS A 18 -2.34 -4.83 -7.58
CA HIS A 18 -2.64 -3.74 -8.51
C HIS A 18 -2.31 -2.44 -7.79
N ALA A 19 -3.17 -1.97 -6.86
CA ALA A 19 -2.98 -0.78 -6.01
C ALA A 19 -1.54 -0.45 -5.58
N ALA A 20 -0.73 -1.46 -5.23
CA ALA A 20 0.65 -1.25 -4.79
C ALA A 20 1.52 -0.43 -5.78
N HIS A 21 1.21 -0.42 -7.08
CA HIS A 21 1.96 0.39 -8.04
C HIS A 21 1.77 1.90 -7.84
N ASP A 22 0.55 2.33 -7.51
CA ASP A 22 0.20 3.75 -7.38
C ASP A 22 0.92 4.40 -6.21
N ALA A 23 1.21 3.63 -5.15
CA ALA A 23 2.02 4.06 -4.02
C ALA A 23 3.43 4.55 -4.41
N TRP A 24 3.94 4.14 -5.58
CA TRP A 24 5.25 4.54 -6.08
C TRP A 24 5.19 5.41 -7.34
N GLU A 25 4.08 5.40 -8.09
CA GLU A 25 4.01 6.02 -9.42
C GLU A 25 4.29 7.52 -9.37
N SER A 26 3.63 8.27 -8.49
CA SER A 26 3.83 9.72 -8.41
C SER A 26 5.29 10.07 -8.12
N ARG A 27 5.95 9.32 -7.22
CA ARG A 27 7.37 9.56 -6.94
C ARG A 27 8.24 9.17 -8.12
N TRP A 28 7.95 8.04 -8.76
CA TRP A 28 8.71 7.57 -9.92
C TRP A 28 8.71 8.62 -11.05
N LEU A 29 7.57 9.22 -11.35
CA LEU A 29 7.43 10.26 -12.38
C LEU A 29 8.23 11.54 -12.08
N GLU A 30 8.55 11.82 -10.81
CA GLU A 30 9.37 12.97 -10.41
C GLU A 30 10.88 12.72 -10.52
N LEU A 31 11.31 11.46 -10.64
CA LEU A 31 12.72 11.09 -10.66
C LEU A 31 13.30 11.28 -12.06
N ALA A 32 14.58 11.67 -12.11
CA ALA A 32 15.30 11.71 -13.37
C ALA A 32 15.50 10.28 -13.92
N ASP A 33 15.27 10.12 -15.22
CA ASP A 33 15.43 8.84 -15.91
C ASP A 33 16.83 8.25 -15.72
N GLY A 34 16.89 6.94 -15.48
CA GLY A 34 18.13 6.19 -15.31
C GLY A 34 18.81 6.39 -13.96
N THR A 35 18.25 7.17 -13.03
CA THR A 35 18.76 7.19 -11.65
C THR A 35 18.48 5.86 -10.95
N PRO A 36 19.32 5.43 -9.98
CA PRO A 36 19.06 4.20 -9.23
C PRO A 36 17.69 4.18 -8.53
N ASP A 37 17.21 5.32 -8.04
CA ASP A 37 15.87 5.40 -7.44
C ASP A 37 14.76 5.22 -8.47
N GLU A 38 14.91 5.80 -9.66
CA GLU A 38 13.96 5.62 -10.76
C GLU A 38 13.90 4.15 -11.15
N ARG A 39 15.07 3.54 -11.38
CA ARG A 39 15.21 2.12 -11.75
C ARG A 39 14.63 1.18 -10.71
N LEU A 40 14.85 1.46 -9.42
CA LEU A 40 14.21 0.71 -8.33
C LEU A 40 12.68 0.80 -8.44
N LEU A 41 12.12 2.00 -8.46
CA LEU A 41 10.66 2.17 -8.45
C LEU A 41 10.01 1.60 -9.70
N HIS A 42 10.61 1.82 -10.87
CA HIS A 42 10.13 1.29 -12.14
C HIS A 42 10.11 -0.26 -12.12
N GLY A 43 11.19 -0.87 -11.63
CA GLY A 43 11.27 -2.31 -11.47
C GLY A 43 10.25 -2.87 -10.48
N LEU A 44 10.01 -2.17 -9.36
CA LEU A 44 9.01 -2.56 -8.38
C LEU A 44 7.58 -2.41 -8.91
N ILE A 45 7.24 -1.29 -9.57
CA ILE A 45 5.95 -1.08 -10.24
C ILE A 45 5.66 -2.19 -11.25
N GLN A 46 6.66 -2.58 -12.06
CA GLN A 46 6.45 -3.66 -13.00
C GLN A 46 6.41 -5.04 -12.34
N TYR A 47 7.06 -5.23 -11.19
CA TYR A 47 6.90 -6.45 -10.40
C TYR A 47 5.46 -6.63 -9.89
N THR A 48 4.86 -5.57 -9.35
CA THR A 48 3.48 -5.62 -8.84
C THR A 48 2.50 -5.89 -9.99
N ALA A 49 2.68 -5.20 -11.13
CA ALA A 49 1.92 -5.44 -12.35
C ALA A 49 2.09 -6.87 -12.89
N ALA A 50 3.32 -7.40 -12.95
CA ALA A 50 3.57 -8.78 -13.41
C ALA A 50 2.83 -9.81 -12.56
N VAL A 51 2.82 -9.62 -11.24
CA VAL A 51 2.07 -10.47 -10.31
C VAL A 51 0.56 -10.35 -10.54
N HIS A 52 0.04 -9.12 -10.68
CA HIS A 52 -1.39 -8.90 -10.97
C HIS A 52 -1.81 -9.60 -12.27
N HIS A 53 -1.06 -9.42 -13.35
CA HIS A 53 -1.31 -10.07 -14.63
C HIS A 53 -1.29 -11.60 -14.52
N ALA A 54 -0.32 -12.17 -13.80
CA ALA A 54 -0.25 -13.61 -13.59
C ALA A 54 -1.47 -14.13 -12.82
N ARG A 55 -1.92 -13.43 -11.77
CA ARG A 55 -3.12 -13.82 -11.00
C ARG A 55 -4.40 -13.78 -11.83
N ASN A 56 -4.44 -12.93 -12.86
CA ASN A 56 -5.54 -12.82 -13.81
C ASN A 56 -5.36 -13.69 -15.06
N ARG A 57 -4.40 -14.63 -15.05
CA ARG A 57 -4.07 -15.53 -16.17
C ARG A 57 -3.68 -14.81 -17.46
N ASN A 58 -3.24 -13.56 -17.36
CA ASN A 58 -2.66 -12.83 -18.47
C ASN A 58 -1.16 -13.16 -18.57
N TRP A 59 -0.86 -14.37 -19.05
CA TRP A 59 0.50 -14.92 -19.07
C TRP A 59 1.46 -14.14 -19.94
N SER A 60 0.99 -13.65 -21.09
CA SER A 60 1.81 -12.84 -21.99
C SER A 60 2.19 -11.51 -21.33
N GLY A 61 1.23 -10.83 -20.69
CA GLY A 61 1.49 -9.60 -19.95
C GLY A 61 2.43 -9.83 -18.77
N ALA A 62 2.20 -10.88 -17.98
CA ALA A 62 3.06 -11.25 -16.86
C ALA A 62 4.50 -11.53 -17.31
N THR A 63 4.69 -12.23 -18.42
CA THR A 63 6.02 -12.55 -18.97
C THR A 63 6.76 -11.28 -19.42
N GLY A 64 6.08 -10.39 -20.14
CA GLY A 64 6.66 -9.14 -20.61
C GLY A 64 7.10 -8.26 -19.45
N LEU A 65 6.18 -7.97 -18.52
CA LEU A 65 6.45 -7.16 -17.33
C LEU A 65 7.52 -7.78 -16.44
N ALA A 66 7.53 -9.12 -16.28
CA ALA A 66 8.55 -9.77 -15.47
C ALA A 66 9.95 -9.67 -16.10
N THR A 67 10.03 -9.66 -17.43
CA THR A 67 11.30 -9.51 -18.15
C THR A 67 11.85 -8.10 -17.94
N SER A 68 11.06 -7.08 -18.22
CA SER A 68 11.49 -5.67 -18.09
C SER A 68 11.70 -5.26 -16.63
N ALA A 69 10.85 -5.70 -15.69
CA ALA A 69 11.08 -5.49 -14.26
C ALA A 69 12.46 -6.03 -13.81
N ARG A 70 12.84 -7.22 -14.30
CA ARG A 70 14.11 -7.85 -13.97
C ARG A 70 15.32 -7.09 -14.55
N GLU A 71 15.15 -6.43 -15.69
CA GLU A 71 16.15 -5.55 -16.30
C GLU A 71 16.34 -4.29 -15.45
N TYR A 72 15.26 -3.56 -15.15
CA TYR A 72 15.33 -2.36 -14.31
C TYR A 72 15.93 -2.62 -12.93
N LEU A 73 15.47 -3.69 -12.26
CA LEU A 73 16.03 -4.09 -10.98
C LEU A 73 17.48 -4.56 -11.08
N GLY A 74 17.92 -5.01 -12.26
CA GLY A 74 19.31 -5.39 -12.51
C GLY A 74 20.28 -4.23 -12.57
N ASP A 75 19.79 -3.02 -12.87
CA ASP A 75 20.61 -1.80 -12.89
C ASP A 75 20.95 -1.30 -11.47
N VAL A 76 20.25 -1.81 -10.46
CA VAL A 76 20.39 -1.39 -9.04
C VAL A 76 20.75 -2.53 -8.10
N ASP A 77 20.94 -3.74 -8.63
CA ASP A 77 21.35 -4.90 -7.85
C ASP A 77 22.82 -4.77 -7.48
N ASP A 78 23.10 -4.49 -6.21
CA ASP A 78 24.45 -4.34 -5.69
C ASP A 78 25.02 -5.67 -5.13
N ALA A 79 26.20 -5.61 -4.50
CA ALA A 79 26.89 -6.80 -4.00
C ALA A 79 26.10 -7.56 -2.91
N ASP A 80 25.21 -6.89 -2.19
CA ASP A 80 24.40 -7.48 -1.12
C ASP A 80 23.03 -7.95 -1.63
N GLU A 81 22.79 -7.89 -2.94
CA GLU A 81 21.51 -8.19 -3.59
C GLU A 81 20.34 -7.34 -3.09
N ASN A 82 20.63 -6.17 -2.52
CA ASN A 82 19.64 -5.26 -1.95
C ASN A 82 19.86 -3.84 -2.46
N TYR A 83 18.79 -3.03 -2.49
CA TYR A 83 18.94 -1.60 -2.71
C TYR A 83 17.92 -0.85 -1.84
N ARG A 84 18.40 0.13 -1.06
CA ARG A 84 17.62 0.79 0.01
C ARG A 84 16.94 -0.20 0.98
N GLY A 85 17.62 -1.31 1.28
CA GLY A 85 17.10 -2.38 2.14
C GLY A 85 16.08 -3.31 1.46
N VAL A 86 15.65 -3.02 0.23
CA VAL A 86 14.71 -3.85 -0.54
C VAL A 86 15.42 -5.12 -1.01
N ASN A 87 14.76 -6.28 -0.91
CA ASN A 87 15.26 -7.59 -1.34
C ASN A 87 15.32 -7.79 -2.87
N VAL A 88 16.00 -6.89 -3.58
CA VAL A 88 16.07 -6.78 -5.04
C VAL A 88 16.48 -8.09 -5.72
N GLY A 89 17.60 -8.71 -5.33
CA GLY A 89 18.06 -9.93 -5.99
C GLY A 89 17.09 -11.11 -5.81
N ALA A 90 16.38 -11.17 -4.69
CA ALA A 90 15.33 -12.16 -4.48
C ALA A 90 14.13 -11.92 -5.42
N VAL A 91 13.70 -10.66 -5.56
CA VAL A 91 12.65 -10.27 -6.52
C VAL A 91 13.07 -10.60 -7.95
N ARG A 92 14.32 -10.29 -8.34
CA ARG A 92 14.86 -10.61 -9.67
C ARG A 92 14.84 -12.11 -9.98
N ARG A 93 15.17 -12.96 -9.00
CA ARG A 93 15.08 -14.43 -9.15
C ARG A 93 13.64 -14.88 -9.34
N TYR A 94 12.70 -14.34 -8.56
CA TYR A 94 11.27 -14.63 -8.72
C TYR A 94 10.77 -14.22 -10.11
N LEU A 95 11.11 -13.00 -10.55
CA LEU A 95 10.76 -12.48 -11.88
C LEU A 95 11.34 -13.35 -13.00
N GLY A 96 12.58 -13.82 -12.87
CA GLY A 96 13.18 -14.75 -13.84
C GLY A 96 12.41 -16.06 -13.96
N ARG A 97 11.89 -16.59 -12.84
CA ARG A 97 11.01 -17.76 -12.87
C ARG A 97 9.66 -17.43 -13.52
N LEU A 98 9.12 -16.22 -13.29
CA LEU A 98 7.81 -15.81 -13.79
C LEU A 98 7.82 -15.58 -15.29
N ALA A 99 8.90 -14.98 -15.80
CA ALA A 99 9.12 -14.83 -17.23
C ALA A 99 9.29 -16.20 -17.94
N ALA A 100 9.86 -17.20 -17.26
CA ALA A 100 10.08 -18.52 -17.85
C ALA A 100 8.86 -19.45 -17.80
N ASP A 101 8.05 -19.36 -16.74
CA ASP A 101 6.89 -20.23 -16.49
C ASP A 101 5.77 -19.42 -15.80
N PRO A 102 5.04 -18.54 -16.49
CA PRO A 102 4.06 -17.65 -15.86
C PRO A 102 2.92 -18.41 -15.14
N GLU A 103 2.62 -19.64 -15.57
CA GLU A 103 1.63 -20.51 -14.92
C GLU A 103 2.06 -20.97 -13.52
N PHE A 104 3.36 -20.87 -13.15
CA PHE A 104 3.79 -21.21 -11.80
C PHE A 104 3.08 -20.35 -10.73
N ALA A 105 2.59 -19.17 -11.08
CA ALA A 105 1.83 -18.29 -10.20
C ALA A 105 0.52 -18.92 -9.70
N GLU A 106 -0.03 -19.92 -10.40
CA GLU A 106 -1.23 -20.64 -9.91
C GLU A 106 -0.94 -21.51 -8.67
N ARG A 107 0.32 -21.91 -8.47
CA ARG A 107 0.76 -22.84 -7.42
C ARG A 107 1.71 -22.23 -6.40
N ALA A 108 2.05 -20.95 -6.55
CA ALA A 108 2.99 -20.26 -5.68
C ALA A 108 2.46 -18.88 -5.29
N ARG A 109 2.75 -18.48 -4.05
CA ARG A 109 2.49 -17.11 -3.62
C ARG A 109 3.55 -16.16 -4.22
N PRO A 110 3.20 -14.90 -4.48
CA PRO A 110 4.18 -13.86 -4.81
C PRO A 110 5.26 -13.76 -3.74
N LEU A 111 6.48 -13.39 -4.14
CA LEU A 111 7.57 -13.18 -3.19
C LEU A 111 7.28 -11.92 -2.37
N PRO A 112 7.17 -11.99 -1.04
CA PRO A 112 6.92 -10.80 -0.24
C PRO A 112 8.09 -9.82 -0.36
N LEU A 113 7.75 -8.53 -0.45
CA LEU A 113 8.72 -7.44 -0.40
C LEU A 113 9.22 -7.29 1.03
N ARG A 114 10.55 -7.31 1.17
CA ARG A 114 11.22 -7.09 2.44
C ARG A 114 12.00 -5.80 2.37
N ILE A 115 11.98 -5.05 3.47
CA ILE A 115 12.85 -3.89 3.69
C ILE A 115 13.64 -4.18 4.97
N ASP A 116 14.96 -4.09 4.87
CA ASP A 116 15.90 -4.43 5.94
C ASP A 116 15.67 -5.86 6.48
N GLY A 117 15.41 -6.78 5.55
CA GLY A 117 15.20 -8.19 5.84
C GLY A 117 13.83 -8.55 6.45
N ARG A 118 12.94 -7.58 6.68
CA ARG A 118 11.60 -7.82 7.27
C ARG A 118 10.50 -7.64 6.24
N VAL A 119 9.51 -8.54 6.28
CA VAL A 119 8.27 -8.38 5.49
C VAL A 119 7.51 -7.20 6.06
N VAL A 120 7.28 -6.18 5.24
CA VAL A 120 6.58 -4.96 5.65
C VAL A 120 5.07 -5.20 5.67
N ARG A 121 4.41 -4.87 6.77
CA ARG A 121 2.95 -4.90 6.95
C ARG A 121 2.41 -3.51 7.31
N ALA A 122 1.09 -3.36 7.31
CA ALA A 122 0.42 -2.14 7.76
C ALA A 122 0.88 -1.72 9.18
N ASP A 123 0.96 -2.68 10.12
CA ASP A 123 1.43 -2.45 11.49
C ASP A 123 2.89 -1.97 11.60
N ASP A 124 3.68 -2.14 10.54
CA ASP A 124 5.05 -1.67 10.47
C ASP A 124 5.16 -0.23 9.90
N LEU A 125 4.04 0.40 9.54
CA LEU A 125 3.99 1.76 9.03
C LEU A 125 3.72 2.77 10.16
N PRO A 126 4.29 3.99 10.07
CA PRO A 126 3.78 5.11 10.85
C PRO A 126 2.36 5.46 10.40
N PHE A 127 1.62 6.21 11.23
CA PHE A 127 0.22 6.59 10.93
C PHE A 127 0.07 7.24 9.54
N GLU A 128 0.96 8.17 9.19
CA GLU A 128 0.92 8.83 7.88
C GLU A 128 1.15 7.85 6.73
N GLY A 129 1.93 6.78 6.96
CA GLY A 129 2.11 5.71 5.99
C GLY A 129 0.85 4.86 5.82
N VAL A 130 0.11 4.61 6.90
CA VAL A 130 -1.19 3.91 6.80
C VAL A 130 -2.22 4.76 6.09
N VAL A 131 -2.24 6.08 6.35
CA VAL A 131 -3.08 7.03 5.59
C VAL A 131 -2.76 6.97 4.09
N ASP A 132 -1.47 7.07 3.73
CA ASP A 132 -1.04 6.95 2.33
C ASP A 132 -1.49 5.59 1.72
N ALA A 133 -1.35 4.50 2.46
CA ALA A 133 -1.75 3.16 2.01
C ALA A 133 -3.28 3.00 1.87
N ALA A 134 -4.06 3.57 2.79
CA ALA A 134 -5.52 3.50 2.77
C ALA A 134 -6.09 4.22 1.55
N ARG A 135 -5.52 5.39 1.20
CA ARG A 135 -5.87 6.14 -0.02
C ARG A 135 -5.61 5.33 -1.28
N VAL A 136 -4.41 4.78 -1.41
CA VAL A 136 -4.00 3.93 -2.53
C VAL A 136 -4.94 2.73 -2.68
N VAL A 137 -5.32 2.08 -1.57
CA VAL A 137 -6.26 0.95 -1.61
C VAL A 137 -7.68 1.41 -1.94
N ALA A 138 -8.12 2.58 -1.50
CA ALA A 138 -9.47 3.07 -1.80
C ALA A 138 -9.62 3.43 -3.28
N GLU A 139 -8.62 4.09 -3.87
CA GLU A 139 -8.60 4.50 -5.27
C GLU A 139 -8.66 3.31 -6.24
N ASP A 140 -8.07 2.17 -5.87
CA ASP A 140 -7.99 0.97 -6.73
C ASP A 140 -9.31 0.17 -6.82
N TYR A 141 -10.29 0.44 -5.94
CA TYR A 141 -11.50 -0.38 -5.82
C TYR A 141 -12.76 0.47 -5.82
N ASP A 142 -13.61 0.29 -6.84
CA ASP A 142 -14.95 0.91 -6.95
C ASP A 142 -15.88 0.64 -5.75
N ALA A 143 -15.56 -0.37 -4.93
CA ALA A 143 -16.34 -0.73 -3.75
C ALA A 143 -16.15 0.25 -2.58
N TYR A 144 -15.10 1.07 -2.60
CA TYR A 144 -14.75 1.97 -1.50
C TYR A 144 -14.89 3.43 -1.94
N ASP A 145 -15.82 4.15 -1.34
CA ASP A 145 -15.94 5.60 -1.53
C ASP A 145 -14.74 6.30 -0.87
N GLU A 146 -13.89 6.92 -1.70
CA GLU A 146 -12.73 7.70 -1.27
C GLU A 146 -13.10 8.79 -0.27
N ALA A 147 -14.27 9.43 -0.39
CA ALA A 147 -14.69 10.49 0.53
C ALA A 147 -14.93 9.96 1.95
N VAL A 148 -15.33 8.70 2.09
CA VAL A 148 -15.49 8.04 3.40
C VAL A 148 -14.12 7.78 4.02
N ILE A 149 -13.15 7.36 3.21
CA ILE A 149 -11.77 7.14 3.66
C ILE A 149 -11.11 8.46 4.06
N GLU A 150 -11.25 9.52 3.26
CA GLU A 150 -10.76 10.86 3.61
C GLU A 150 -11.37 11.35 4.93
N ARG A 151 -12.67 11.15 5.13
CA ARG A 151 -13.32 11.52 6.39
C ARG A 151 -12.82 10.70 7.58
N ALA A 152 -12.58 9.41 7.38
CA ALA A 152 -11.96 8.58 8.42
C ALA A 152 -10.54 9.03 8.77
N VAL A 153 -9.77 9.49 7.77
CA VAL A 153 -8.42 10.06 7.96
C VAL A 153 -8.50 11.37 8.75
N GLU A 154 -9.46 12.25 8.45
CA GLU A 154 -9.71 13.47 9.24
C GLU A 154 -9.94 13.12 10.72
N TYR A 155 -10.87 12.21 11.01
CA TYR A 155 -11.14 11.79 12.39
C TYR A 155 -9.98 11.07 13.06
N ALA A 156 -9.26 10.22 12.34
CA ALA A 156 -8.08 9.55 12.88
C ALA A 156 -6.95 10.55 13.18
N THR A 157 -6.83 11.62 12.40
CA THR A 157 -5.85 12.68 12.65
C THR A 157 -6.21 13.44 13.94
N GLU A 158 -7.49 13.79 14.11
CA GLU A 158 -7.99 14.38 15.35
C GLU A 158 -7.75 13.45 16.56
N GLU A 159 -8.01 12.14 16.44
CA GLU A 159 -7.71 11.14 17.48
C GLU A 159 -6.22 11.17 17.88
N VAL A 160 -5.30 11.23 16.91
CA VAL A 160 -3.85 11.26 17.17
C VAL A 160 -3.42 12.58 17.83
N GLU A 161 -4.01 13.71 17.42
CA GLU A 161 -3.72 15.03 18.01
C GLU A 161 -4.25 15.15 19.46
N GLU A 162 -5.41 14.56 19.76
CA GLU A 162 -5.99 14.55 21.12
C GLU A 162 -5.24 13.61 22.08
N ASP A 163 -4.60 12.55 21.58
CA ASP A 163 -3.80 11.60 22.36
C ASP A 163 -2.35 12.09 22.63
N ASP A 164 -1.93 13.25 22.09
CA ASP A 164 -0.60 13.83 22.32
C ASP A 164 -0.45 14.36 23.78
N PRO A 165 0.64 14.03 24.52
CA PRO A 165 0.80 14.43 25.92
C PRO A 165 0.92 15.94 26.11
N GLY A 166 -0.21 16.62 26.28
CA GLY A 166 -0.27 18.07 26.52
C GLY A 166 -1.59 18.74 26.15
N VAL A 167 -2.43 18.08 25.35
CA VAL A 167 -3.73 18.58 24.90
C VAL A 167 -4.82 17.79 25.60
N GLY A 168 -5.18 18.20 26.82
CA GLY A 168 -6.12 17.45 27.64
C GLY A 168 -7.52 17.34 27.04
N GLY A 169 -8.05 16.12 26.94
CA GLY A 169 -9.46 15.92 26.62
C GLY A 169 -9.88 14.48 26.32
N GLY A 170 -9.60 13.53 27.22
CA GLY A 170 -9.94 12.11 27.01
C GLY A 170 -11.39 11.87 26.57
N ARG A 171 -11.58 11.62 25.27
CA ARG A 171 -12.78 10.99 24.70
C ARG A 171 -12.38 9.82 23.80
N SER A 172 -12.19 8.66 24.41
CA SER A 172 -12.42 7.33 23.80
C SER A 172 -12.03 7.15 22.31
N GLY A 173 -10.73 7.11 22.06
CA GLY A 173 -10.09 5.91 21.51
C GLY A 173 -9.57 6.00 20.09
N THR A 174 -8.48 5.27 19.84
CA THR A 174 -7.80 4.97 18.57
C THR A 174 -8.68 4.22 17.55
N ARG A 175 -9.97 4.55 17.46
CA ARG A 175 -10.94 3.78 16.69
C ARG A 175 -10.70 3.96 15.20
N TYR A 176 -10.67 5.19 14.71
CA TYR A 176 -10.46 5.46 13.29
C TYR A 176 -9.04 5.10 12.88
N VAL A 177 -8.05 5.33 13.76
CA VAL A 177 -6.68 4.82 13.57
C VAL A 177 -6.70 3.31 13.35
N ALA A 178 -7.26 2.53 14.29
CA ALA A 178 -7.31 1.07 14.17
C ALA A 178 -8.06 0.62 12.91
N PHE A 179 -9.17 1.25 12.55
CA PHE A 179 -9.89 0.94 11.31
C PHE A 179 -9.04 1.14 10.06
N LEU A 180 -8.22 2.20 9.99
CA LEU A 180 -7.34 2.42 8.83
C LEU A 180 -6.24 1.36 8.75
N PHE A 181 -5.63 0.98 9.89
CA PHE A 181 -4.65 -0.12 9.92
C PHE A 181 -5.28 -1.45 9.47
N ASP A 182 -6.45 -1.80 10.01
CA ASP A 182 -7.16 -3.03 9.66
C ASP A 182 -7.62 -3.00 8.19
N PHE A 183 -8.11 -1.86 7.69
CA PHE A 183 -8.54 -1.69 6.30
C PHE A 183 -7.39 -1.97 5.32
N VAL A 184 -6.19 -1.47 5.61
CA VAL A 184 -5.00 -1.74 4.79
C VAL A 184 -4.53 -3.19 4.96
N GLY A 185 -4.43 -3.68 6.19
CA GLY A 185 -3.77 -4.94 6.54
C GLY A 185 -4.60 -6.21 6.34
N ASP A 186 -5.92 -6.13 6.48
CA ASP A 186 -6.83 -7.29 6.43
C ASP A 186 -7.70 -7.25 5.16
N ARG A 187 -7.05 -7.57 4.03
CA ARG A 187 -7.72 -7.67 2.73
C ARG A 187 -8.88 -8.67 2.71
N GLU A 188 -8.82 -9.73 3.51
CA GLU A 188 -9.86 -10.79 3.50
C GLU A 188 -11.16 -10.30 4.14
N ASN A 189 -11.07 -9.44 5.17
CA ASN A 189 -12.24 -8.88 5.86
C ASN A 189 -12.52 -7.40 5.52
N ARG A 190 -11.80 -6.83 4.54
CA ARG A 190 -11.83 -5.39 4.22
C ARG A 190 -13.23 -4.84 3.99
N ASP A 191 -14.09 -5.57 3.28
CA ASP A 191 -15.45 -5.11 2.99
C ASP A 191 -16.26 -4.91 4.28
N ILE A 192 -16.14 -5.84 5.24
CA ILE A 192 -16.82 -5.75 6.55
C ILE A 192 -16.24 -4.60 7.38
N LEU A 193 -14.92 -4.40 7.32
CA LEU A 193 -14.23 -3.30 8.00
C LEU A 193 -14.68 -1.94 7.42
N TYR A 194 -14.76 -1.84 6.09
CA TYR A 194 -15.24 -0.65 5.39
C TYR A 194 -16.70 -0.33 5.74
N GLU A 195 -17.61 -1.30 5.73
CA GLU A 195 -19.01 -1.09 6.12
C GLU A 195 -19.14 -0.54 7.56
N ARG A 196 -18.32 -1.06 8.48
CA ARG A 196 -18.29 -0.57 9.86
C ARG A 196 -17.74 0.85 9.92
N LEU A 197 -16.63 1.11 9.24
CA LEU A 197 -16.01 2.42 9.15
C LEU A 197 -16.99 3.45 8.60
N PHE A 198 -17.66 3.15 7.49
CA PHE A 198 -18.72 3.96 6.90
C PHE A 198 -19.82 4.29 7.91
N ALA A 199 -20.33 3.29 8.63
CA ALA A 199 -21.34 3.51 9.65
C ALA A 199 -20.84 4.38 10.82
N HIS A 200 -19.55 4.32 11.17
CA HIS A 200 -18.96 5.22 12.15
C HIS A 200 -18.86 6.65 11.63
N VAL A 201 -18.32 6.83 10.42
CA VAL A 201 -18.21 8.14 9.75
C VAL A 201 -19.58 8.82 9.64
N GLU A 202 -20.60 8.12 9.14
CA GLU A 202 -21.93 8.72 8.97
C GLU A 202 -22.59 9.12 10.30
N ARG A 203 -22.33 8.35 11.37
CA ARG A 203 -22.79 8.72 12.72
C ARG A 203 -22.09 9.97 13.25
N GLU A 204 -20.79 10.12 13.02
CA GLU A 204 -20.05 11.29 13.50
C GLU A 204 -20.46 12.54 12.72
N ARG A 205 -20.59 12.42 11.39
CA ARG A 205 -21.11 13.51 10.53
C ARG A 205 -22.52 13.94 10.93
N ALA A 206 -23.38 13.01 11.34
CA ALA A 206 -24.71 13.36 11.84
C ALA A 206 -24.63 14.21 13.12
N ARG A 207 -23.74 13.85 14.06
CA ARG A 207 -23.53 14.63 15.28
C ARG A 207 -22.98 16.02 15.00
N GLU A 208 -22.01 16.15 14.10
CA GLU A 208 -21.46 17.46 13.69
C GLU A 208 -22.55 18.39 13.15
N ARG A 209 -23.42 17.87 12.26
CA ARG A 209 -24.55 18.63 11.71
C ARG A 209 -25.51 19.07 12.81
N ASP A 210 -25.85 18.17 13.72
CA ASP A 210 -26.73 18.48 14.85
C ASP A 210 -26.12 19.57 15.77
N VAL A 211 -24.80 19.53 16.00
CA VAL A 211 -24.09 20.55 16.79
C VAL A 211 -24.06 21.90 16.05
N SER A 212 -23.77 21.92 14.75
CA SER A 212 -23.75 23.17 13.97
C SER A 212 -25.13 23.86 13.93
N GLY A 213 -26.23 23.08 13.86
CA GLY A 213 -27.60 23.62 13.85
C GLY A 213 -28.09 24.15 15.20
N LEU A 214 -27.35 23.95 16.30
CA LEU A 214 -27.67 24.49 17.62
C LEU A 214 -27.11 25.91 17.84
N PHE A 215 -26.24 26.40 16.95
CA PHE A 215 -25.60 27.71 17.05
C PHE A 215 -26.03 28.70 15.94
N GLU A 216 -27.04 28.32 15.13
CA GLU A 216 -27.74 29.21 14.17
C GLU A 216 -29.02 29.82 14.75
#